data_AF-A0A940L3U3-F1
#
_entry.id   AF-A0A940L3U3-F1
#
_cell.length_a   1.000
_cell.length_b   1.000
_cell.length_c   1.000
_cell.angle_alpha   90.00
_cell.angle_beta   90.00
_cell.angle_gamma   90.00
#
_symmetry.space_group_name_H-M   'P 1'
#
loop_
_entity.id
_entity.type
_entity.pdbx_description
1 polymer ?
#
loop_
_entity_poly.entity_id
_entity_poly.type
_entity_poly.pdbx_seq_one_letter_code
_entity_poly.pdbx_strand_id
1 'polypeptide(L)' 'MNHKFILYNFEEIQEEIETLMKKLKRGDISHAELYSGVQHVYHHLNIAWNARDTEPGKIADLDDPMMDVWNQFPTDIKLI' A
#
# COMPACT_ATOMS: atom_id res chain seq x y z
N MET A 1 13.59 7.60 -9.24
CA MET A 1 12.40 7.47 -8.38
C MET A 1 11.10 7.67 -9.18
N ASN A 2 10.17 6.74 -9.08
CA ASN A 2 8.89 6.69 -9.77
C ASN A 2 7.81 7.47 -9.01
N HIS A 3 7.94 8.80 -9.02
CA HIS A 3 7.10 9.70 -8.22
C HIS A 3 5.60 9.51 -8.42
N LYS A 4 5.15 9.27 -9.65
CA LYS A 4 3.71 9.10 -9.95
C LYS A 4 3.14 7.83 -9.33
N PHE A 5 3.88 6.73 -9.40
CA PHE A 5 3.43 5.46 -8.84
C PHE A 5 3.46 5.46 -7.32
N ILE A 6 4.47 6.11 -6.72
CA ILE A 6 4.54 6.32 -5.27
C ILE A 6 3.34 7.17 -4.81
N LEU A 7 3.08 8.28 -5.50
CA LEU A 7 1.95 9.16 -5.17
C LEU A 7 0.61 8.40 -5.25
N TYR A 8 0.38 7.65 -6.33
CA TYR A 8 -0.81 6.82 -6.49
C TYR A 8 -1.03 5.88 -5.29
N ASN A 9 0.00 5.11 -4.91
CA ASN A 9 -0.12 4.21 -3.76
C ASN A 9 -0.35 4.96 -2.43
N PHE A 10 0.19 6.17 -2.28
CA PHE A 10 -0.05 6.99 -1.08
C PHE A 10 -1.48 7.56 -1.04
N GLU A 11 -2.06 7.88 -2.19
CA GLU A 11 -3.47 8.29 -2.29
C GLU A 11 -4.41 7.13 -1.89
N GLU A 12 -4.16 5.90 -2.38
CA GLU A 12 -4.90 4.70 -1.96
C GLU A 12 -4.79 4.44 -0.44
N ILE A 13 -3.59 4.58 0.14
CA ILE A 13 -3.38 4.48 1.59
C ILE A 13 -4.21 5.53 2.33
N GLN A 14 -4.22 6.78 1.85
CA GLN A 14 -4.97 7.85 2.48
C GLN A 14 -6.48 7.53 2.49
N GLU A 15 -7.04 7.10 1.37
CA GLU A 15 -8.47 6.75 1.25
C GLU A 15 -8.86 5.61 2.21
N GLU A 16 -8.05 4.56 2.30
CA GLU A 16 -8.29 3.41 3.19
C GLU A 16 -8.21 3.85 4.66
N ILE A 17 -7.17 4.59 5.05
CA ILE A 17 -7.02 5.09 6.43
C ILE A 17 -8.18 6.00 6.81
N GLU A 18 -8.58 6.93 5.94
CA GLU A 18 -9.73 7.80 6.20
C GLU A 18 -11.01 7.00 6.43
N THR A 19 -11.22 5.92 5.67
CA THR A 19 -12.37 5.02 5.82
C THR A 19 -12.32 4.28 7.15
N LEU A 20 -11.18 3.67 7.49
CA LEU A 20 -10.98 2.99 8.77
C LEU A 20 -11.18 3.94 9.95
N MET A 21 -10.64 5.17 9.88
CA MET A 21 -10.82 6.20 10.90
C MET A 21 -12.28 6.59 11.08
N LYS A 22 -13.03 6.78 9.99
CA LYS A 22 -14.48 7.07 10.04
C LYS A 22 -15.23 5.94 10.75
N LYS A 23 -14.88 4.68 10.48
CA LYS A 23 -15.51 3.53 11.15
C LYS A 23 -15.13 3.41 12.63
N LEU A 24 -13.84 3.50 12.95
CA LEU A 24 -13.32 3.51 14.32
C LEU A 24 -13.98 4.58 15.18
N LYS A 25 -14.13 5.81 14.67
CA LYS A 25 -14.80 6.92 15.38
C LYS A 25 -16.26 6.65 15.69
N ARG A 26 -16.95 5.87 14.86
CA ARG A 26 -18.35 5.48 15.06
C ARG A 26 -18.49 4.25 15.95
N GLY A 27 -17.39 3.53 16.20
CA GLY A 27 -17.41 2.25 16.90
C GLY A 27 -18.07 1.13 16.10
N ASP A 28 -18.14 1.27 14.76
CA ASP A 28 -18.86 0.36 13.85
C ASP A 28 -17.92 -0.51 13.00
N ILE A 29 -16.68 -0.70 13.44
CA ILE A 29 -15.69 -1.52 12.75
C ILE A 29 -15.56 -2.91 13.38
N SER A 30 -15.61 -3.95 12.57
CA SER A 30 -15.28 -5.31 12.98
C SER A 30 -13.76 -5.57 12.92
N HIS A 31 -13.30 -6.60 13.64
CA HIS A 31 -11.90 -7.05 13.53
C HIS A 31 -11.54 -7.45 12.09
N ALA A 32 -12.45 -8.09 11.35
CA ALA A 32 -12.20 -8.51 9.98
C ALA A 32 -12.01 -7.30 9.04
N GLU A 33 -12.82 -6.25 9.19
CA GLU A 33 -12.66 -5.01 8.42
C GLU A 33 -11.35 -4.29 8.77
N LEU A 34 -11.02 -4.22 10.06
CA LEU A 34 -9.74 -3.62 10.48
C LEU A 34 -8.55 -4.42 9.93
N TYR A 35 -8.60 -5.75 10.03
CA TYR A 35 -7.55 -6.63 9.52
C TYR A 35 -7.35 -6.45 8.01
N SER A 36 -8.44 -6.51 7.24
CA SER A 36 -8.40 -6.33 5.78
C SER A 36 -7.89 -4.94 5.39
N GLY A 37 -8.37 -3.88 6.05
CA GLY A 37 -7.92 -2.53 5.73
C GLY A 37 -6.45 -2.28 6.08
N VAL A 38 -5.98 -2.82 7.21
CA VAL A 38 -4.55 -2.75 7.56
C VAL A 38 -3.70 -3.54 6.56
N GLN A 39 -4.15 -4.72 6.11
CA GLN A 39 -3.48 -5.45 5.03
C GLN A 39 -3.40 -4.63 3.74
N HIS A 40 -4.48 -3.93 3.38
CA HIS A 40 -4.54 -3.06 2.21
C HIS A 40 -3.53 -1.90 2.30
N VAL A 41 -3.43 -1.27 3.47
CA VAL A 41 -2.42 -0.23 3.73
C VAL A 41 -0.99 -0.78 3.56
N TYR A 42 -0.69 -1.94 4.15
CA TYR A 42 0.65 -2.55 4.01
C TYR A 42 0.96 -2.92 2.56
N HIS A 43 -0.02 -3.43 1.81
CA HIS A 43 0.14 -3.76 0.41
C HIS A 43 0.62 -2.54 -0.40
N HIS A 44 -0.08 -1.41 -0.31
CA HIS A 44 0.30 -0.20 -1.03
C HIS A 44 1.60 0.42 -0.50
N LEU A 45 1.85 0.37 0.81
CA LEU A 45 3.07 0.92 1.39
C LEU A 45 4.31 0.14 0.94
N ASN A 46 4.23 -1.19 0.96
CA ASN A 46 5.29 -2.08 0.51
C ASN A 46 5.56 -1.87 -0.99
N ILE A 47 4.50 -1.79 -1.80
CA ILE A 47 4.62 -1.57 -3.24
C ILE A 47 5.26 -0.22 -3.54
N ALA A 48 4.79 0.86 -2.89
CA ALA A 48 5.34 2.20 -3.06
C ALA A 48 6.86 2.22 -2.79
N TRP A 49 7.30 1.55 -1.72
CA TRP A 49 8.71 1.50 -1.36
C TRP A 49 9.53 0.60 -2.30
N ASN A 50 9.08 -0.62 -2.54
CA ASN A 50 9.84 -1.62 -3.28
C ASN A 50 9.92 -1.30 -4.79
N ALA A 51 8.91 -0.62 -5.34
CA ALA A 51 8.87 -0.20 -6.74
C ALA A 51 9.45 1.21 -6.99
N ARG A 52 9.98 1.87 -5.95
CA ARG A 52 10.36 3.29 -6.00
C ARG A 52 11.34 3.64 -7.11
N ASP A 53 12.21 2.73 -7.53
CA ASP A 53 13.23 2.98 -8.56
C ASP A 53 12.93 2.31 -9.91
N THR A 54 11.76 1.69 -10.04
CA THR A 54 11.29 1.09 -11.30
C THR A 54 11.03 2.17 -12.35
N GLU A 55 11.46 1.93 -13.59
CA GLU A 55 11.26 2.86 -14.70
C GLU A 55 9.76 3.08 -15.02
N PRO A 56 9.31 4.33 -15.24
CA PRO A 56 7.95 4.61 -15.70
C PRO A 56 7.64 3.85 -16.99
N GLY A 57 6.54 3.08 -17.00
CA GLY A 57 6.13 2.26 -18.14
C GLY A 57 6.54 0.78 -18.09
N LYS A 58 7.36 0.36 -17.11
CA LYS A 58 7.56 -1.07 -16.80
C LYS A 58 6.47 -1.66 -15.90
N ILE A 59 5.66 -0.81 -15.28
CA ILE A 59 4.51 -1.21 -14.49
C ILE A 59 3.33 -1.22 -15.45
N ALA A 60 3.11 -2.36 -16.10
CA ALA A 60 2.13 -2.49 -17.18
C ALA A 60 0.79 -3.04 -16.69
N ASP A 61 0.79 -3.90 -15.66
CA ASP A 61 -0.43 -4.57 -15.20
C ASP A 61 -0.32 -5.09 -13.76
N LEU A 62 -1.47 -5.33 -13.13
CA LEU A 62 -1.58 -5.89 -11.78
C LEU A 62 -1.14 -7.37 -11.70
N ASP A 63 -1.05 -8.04 -12.86
CA ASP A 63 -0.58 -9.42 -12.99
C ASP A 63 0.95 -9.51 -13.24
N ASP A 64 1.68 -8.41 -13.11
CA ASP A 64 3.13 -8.41 -13.23
C ASP A 64 3.74 -9.27 -12.10
N PRO A 65 4.57 -10.29 -12.41
CA PRO A 65 5.28 -11.07 -11.39
C PRO A 65 6.10 -10.22 -10.39
N MET A 66 6.43 -8.98 -10.74
CA MET A 66 7.04 -8.02 -9.82
C MET A 66 6.12 -7.63 -8.66
N MET A 67 4.80 -7.73 -8.80
CA MET A 67 3.84 -7.41 -7.73
C MET A 67 4.00 -8.35 -6.52
N ASP A 68 4.30 -9.63 -6.75
CA ASP A 68 4.60 -10.59 -5.69
C ASP A 68 5.88 -10.25 -4.93
N VAL A 69 6.84 -9.61 -5.60
CA VAL A 69 8.08 -9.13 -4.97
C VAL A 69 7.82 -7.84 -4.22
N TRP A 70 7.06 -6.91 -4.81
CA TRP A 70 6.82 -5.60 -4.26
C TRP A 70 5.84 -5.60 -3.09
N ASN A 71 4.95 -6.60 -2.97
CA ASN A 71 4.05 -6.71 -1.82
C ASN A 71 4.75 -7.16 -0.52
N GLN A 72 5.99 -7.64 -0.60
CA GLN A 72 6.74 -8.12 0.55
C GLN A 72 7.17 -6.99 1.48
N PHE A 73 7.28 -7.29 2.77
CA PHE A 73 7.85 -6.33 3.72
C PHE A 73 9.26 -5.90 3.26
N PRO A 74 9.55 -4.58 3.22
CA PRO A 74 10.86 -4.08 2.83
C PRO A 74 11.96 -4.67 3.69
N THR A 75 13.03 -5.14 3.04
CA THR A 75 14.21 -5.72 3.72
C THR A 75 15.37 -4.73 3.83
N ASP A 76 15.27 -3.58 3.18
CA ASP A 76 16.28 -2.54 3.08
C ASP A 76 15.94 -1.29 3.92
N ILE A 77 14.87 -1.33 4.72
CA ILE A 77 14.51 -0.27 5.66
C ILE A 77 14.83 -0.71 7.09
N LYS A 78 15.51 0.17 7.83
CA LYS A 78 15.61 0.05 9.29
C LYS A 78 14.34 0.61 9.93
N LEU A 79 13.58 -0.25 10.61
CA LEU A 79 12.43 0.18 11.42
C LEU A 79 12.91 1.05 12.60
N ILE A 80 12.18 2.13 12.88
CA ILE A 80 12.43 3.08 13.98
C ILE A 80 11.39 2.94 15.08
#